data_AF-A0A838JEY8-F1
#
_entry.id   AF-A0A838JEY8-F1
#
_cell.length_a   1.000
_cell.length_b   1.000
_cell.length_c   1.000
_cell.angle_alpha   90.00
_cell.angle_beta   90.00
_cell.angle_gamma   90.00
#
_symmetry.space_group_name_H-M   'P 1'
#
loop_
_entity.id
_entity.type
_entity.pdbx_description
1 polymer ?
#
loop_
_entity_poly.entity_id
_entity_poly.type
_entity_poly.pdbx_seq_one_letter_code
_entity_poly.pdbx_strand_id
1 'polypeptide(L)' 'MTTLRTYRIDLGWSLRKLAQEAGISHQVAKRAEDGGLIQASTAKALADALSRALGQEIRPSDIEGLNIL' A
#
# COMPACT_ATOMS: atom_id res chain seq x y z
N MET A 1 -11.40 4.80 8.17
CA MET A 1 -9.94 4.59 8.23
C MET A 1 -9.37 5.14 6.92
N THR A 2 -8.06 5.10 6.69
CA THR A 2 -7.46 5.68 5.48
C THR A 2 -7.18 4.58 4.46
N THR A 3 -7.63 4.74 3.21
CA THR A 3 -7.41 3.71 2.17
C THR A 3 -6.00 3.81 1.58
N LEU A 4 -5.52 2.72 0.97
CA LEU A 4 -4.24 2.71 0.24
C LEU A 4 -4.19 3.81 -0.84
N ARG A 5 -5.32 4.04 -1.51
CA ARG A 5 -5.47 5.08 -2.53
C ARG A 5 -5.30 6.47 -1.96
N THR A 6 -5.86 6.75 -0.77
CA THR A 6 -5.77 8.05 -0.12
C THR A 6 -4.31 8.39 0.19
N TYR A 7 -3.58 7.49 0.84
CA TYR A 7 -2.15 7.69 1.10
C TYR A 7 -1.35 7.94 -0.18
N ARG A 8 -1.64 7.18 -1.24
CA ARG A 8 -1.00 7.34 -2.53
C ARG A 8 -1.26 8.72 -3.14
N ILE A 9 -2.49 9.21 -3.07
CA ILE A 9 -2.86 10.53 -3.60
C ILE A 9 -2.21 11.65 -2.79
N ASP A 10 -2.19 11.55 -1.46
CA ASP A 10 -1.58 12.54 -0.57
C ASP A 10 -0.07 12.69 -0.82
N LEU A 11 0.60 11.57 -1.13
CA LEU A 11 2.01 11.54 -1.53
C LEU A 11 2.26 11.98 -2.99
N GLY A 12 1.21 12.25 -3.77
CA GLY A 12 1.33 12.53 -5.21
C GLY A 12 1.83 11.33 -6.02
N TRP A 13 1.69 10.11 -5.49
CA TRP A 13 2.22 8.90 -6.12
C TRP A 13 1.27 8.34 -7.18
N SER A 14 1.87 7.87 -8.28
CA SER A 14 1.18 6.96 -9.18
C SER A 14 1.18 5.54 -8.60
N LEU A 15 0.30 4.68 -9.11
CA LEU A 15 0.24 3.29 -8.68
C LEU A 15 1.55 2.52 -8.99
N ARG A 16 2.22 2.90 -10.09
CA ARG A 16 3.56 2.41 -10.44
C ARG A 16 4.62 2.85 -9.42
N LYS A 17 4.56 4.11 -8.97
CA LYS A 17 5.48 4.63 -7.96
C LYS A 17 5.29 3.90 -6.63
N LEU A 18 4.05 3.71 -6.18
CA LEU A 18 3.76 2.91 -4.99
C LEU A 18 4.35 1.49 -5.09
N ALA A 19 4.13 0.81 -6.23
CA ALA A 19 4.67 -0.52 -6.45
C ALA A 19 6.21 -0.54 -6.42
N GLN A 20 6.84 0.46 -7.01
CA GLN A 20 8.30 0.62 -7.00
C GLN A 20 8.85 0.83 -5.58
N GLU A 21 8.25 1.73 -4.80
CA GLU A 21 8.67 2.01 -3.43
C GLU A 21 8.47 0.83 -2.49
N ALA A 22 7.42 0.04 -2.73
CA ALA A 22 7.14 -1.21 -2.01
C ALA A 22 7.92 -2.42 -2.56
N GLY A 23 8.65 -2.29 -3.67
CA GLY A 23 9.40 -3.40 -4.28
C GLY A 23 8.51 -4.54 -4.80
N ILE A 24 7.28 -4.24 -5.22
CA ILE A 24 6.31 -5.22 -5.74
C ILE A 24 5.93 -4.90 -7.19
N SER A 25 5.23 -5.84 -7.84
CA SER A 25 4.72 -5.59 -9.19
C SER A 25 3.53 -4.63 -9.19
N HIS A 26 3.38 -3.87 -10.27
CA HIS A 26 2.23 -2.98 -10.46
C HIS A 26 0.88 -3.72 -10.36
N GLN A 27 0.81 -4.96 -10.85
CA GLN A 27 -0.41 -5.77 -10.77
C GLN A 27 -0.77 -6.12 -9.32
N VAL A 28 0.22 -6.40 -8.48
CA VAL A 28 0.00 -6.69 -7.06
C VAL A 28 -0.43 -5.43 -6.32
N ALA A 29 0.20 -4.28 -6.58
CA ALA A 29 -0.23 -3.00 -6.02
C ALA A 29 -1.67 -2.64 -6.44
N LYS A 30 -2.03 -2.91 -7.70
CA LYS A 30 -3.39 -2.69 -8.20
C LYS A 30 -4.39 -3.58 -7.50
N ARG A 31 -4.08 -4.88 -7.38
CA ARG A 31 -4.92 -5.83 -6.64
C ARG A 31 -5.14 -5.37 -5.21
N ALA A 32 -4.10 -4.86 -4.54
CA ALA A 32 -4.21 -4.33 -3.18
C ALA A 32 -5.15 -3.10 -3.10
N GLU A 33 -5.02 -2.14 -4.03
CA GLU A 33 -5.89 -0.95 -4.08
C GLU A 33 -7.34 -1.31 -4.42
N ASP A 34 -7.56 -2.33 -5.26
CA ASP A 34 -8.88 -2.83 -5.66
C ASP A 34 -9.54 -3.72 -4.58
N GLY A 35 -8.89 -3.92 -3.42
CA GLY A 35 -9.41 -4.78 -2.34
C GLY A 35 -9.30 -6.28 -2.60
N GLY A 36 -8.42 -6.70 -3.50
CA GLY A 36 -8.13 -8.11 -3.73
C GLY A 36 -7.27 -8.71 -2.60
N LEU A 37 -7.34 -10.03 -2.47
CA LEU A 37 -6.52 -10.79 -1.53
C LEU A 37 -5.03 -10.70 -1.87
N ILE A 38 -4.23 -10.28 -0.89
CA ILE A 38 -2.77 -10.18 -0.98
C ILE A 38 -2.11 -10.90 0.20
N GLN A 39 -0.83 -11.25 0.06
CA GLN A 39 -0.08 -11.87 1.15
C GLN A 39 0.25 -10.85 2.25
N ALA A 40 0.36 -11.31 3.50
CA ALA A 40 0.78 -10.47 4.63
C ALA A 40 2.13 -9.76 4.38
N SER A 41 3.06 -10.43 3.69
CA SER A 41 4.36 -9.85 3.27
C SER A 41 4.19 -8.65 2.32
N THR A 42 3.23 -8.72 1.40
CA THR A 42 2.90 -7.64 0.46
C THR A 42 2.25 -6.48 1.18
N ALA A 43 1.30 -6.77 2.07
CA ALA A 43 0.62 -5.75 2.86
C ALA A 43 1.62 -4.98 3.73
N LYS A 44 2.57 -5.70 4.35
CA LYS A 44 3.70 -5.09 5.08
C LYS A 44 4.57 -4.23 4.17
N ALA A 45 4.98 -4.72 3.01
CA ALA A 45 5.83 -3.95 2.09
C ALA A 45 5.17 -2.62 1.63
N LEU A 46 3.86 -2.64 1.38
CA LEU A 46 3.08 -1.44 1.08
C LEU A 46 3.06 -0.47 2.25
N ALA A 47 2.75 -0.97 3.46
CA ALA A 47 2.69 -0.16 4.67
C ALA A 47 4.07 0.44 5.03
N ASP A 48 5.15 -0.33 4.90
CA ASP A 48 6.54 0.12 5.13
C ASP A 48 6.95 1.20 4.11
N ALA A 49 6.53 1.08 2.85
CA ALA A 49 6.79 2.10 1.83
C ALA A 49 6.07 3.42 2.14
N LEU A 50 4.79 3.35 2.52
CA LEU A 50 4.02 4.52 2.92
C LEU A 50 4.59 5.16 4.20
N SER A 51 4.98 4.33 5.17
CA SER A 51 5.54 4.79 6.45
C SER A 51 6.81 5.61 6.23
N ARG A 52 7.72 5.09 5.40
CA ARG A 52 8.97 5.78 5.06
C ARG A 52 8.73 7.12 4.36
N ALA A 53 7.75 7.19 3.47
CA ALA A 53 7.47 8.40 2.70
C ALA A 53 6.76 9.49 3.52
N LEU A 54 5.88 9.09 4.45
CA LEU A 54 5.13 10.01 5.30
C LEU A 54 5.86 10.36 6.60
N GLY A 55 6.93 9.64 6.94
CA GLY A 55 7.69 9.85 8.18
C GLY A 55 6.92 9.44 9.44
N GLN A 56 5.92 8.56 9.30
CA GLN A 56 5.09 8.05 10.40
C GLN A 56 4.89 6.55 10.25
N GLU A 57 4.66 5.83 11.34
CA GLU A 57 4.36 4.41 11.29
C GLU A 57 2.93 4.18 10.78
N ILE A 58 2.80 3.43 9.69
CA ILE A 58 1.54 2.95 9.13
C ILE A 58 1.61 1.43 9.13
N ARG A 59 0.67 0.78 9.81
CA ARG A 59 0.58 -0.68 9.82
C ARG A 59 -0.42 -1.14 8.76
N PRO A 60 -0.28 -2.37 8.23
CA PRO A 60 -1.24 -2.91 7.27
C PRO A 60 -2.70 -2.88 7.76
N SER A 61 -2.92 -3.06 9.07
CA SER A 61 -4.25 -3.01 9.71
C SER A 61 -4.86 -1.60 9.76
N ASP A 62 -4.05 -0.56 9.61
CA ASP A 62 -4.51 0.83 9.61
C ASP A 62 -5.02 1.25 8.22
N ILE A 63 -4.68 0.47 7.19
CA ILE A 63 -5.06 0.71 5.79
C ILE A 63 -6.38 0.02 5.50
N GLU A 64 -7.41 0.83 5.27
CA GLU A 64 -8.75 0.34 4.93
C GLU A 64 -8.77 -0.31 3.54
N GLY A 65 -9.39 -1.49 3.45
CA GLY A 65 -9.57 -2.23 2.20
C GLY A 65 -8.45 -3.22 1.87
N LEU A 66 -7.40 -3.34 2.69
CA LEU A 66 -6.39 -4.40 2.50
C LEU A 66 -6.92 -5.75 3.01
N ASN A 67 -7.12 -6.68 2.08
CA ASN A 67 -7.50 -8.05 2.39
C ASN A 67 -6.26 -8.95 2.41
N ILE A 68 -5.91 -9.45 3.60
CA ILE A 68 -4.69 -10.22 3.83
C ILE A 68 -5.03 -11.71 3.93
N LEU A 69 -4.27 -12.53 3.18
CA LEU A 69 -4.23 -14.00 3.27
C LEU A 69 -3.39 -14.47 4.46
#